data_AF-A0A1I8AUL2-F1
#
_entry.id   AF-A0A1I8AUL2-F1
#
_cell.length_a   1.000
_cell.length_b   1.000
_cell.length_c   1.000
_cell.angle_alpha   90.00
_cell.angle_beta   90.00
_cell.angle_gamma   90.00
#
_symmetry.space_group_name_H-M   'P 1'
#
loop_
_entity.id
_entity.type
_entity.pdbx_description
1 polymer ?
#
loop_
_entity_poly.entity_id
_entity_poly.type
_entity_poly.pdbx_seq_one_letter_code
_entity_poly.pdbx_strand_id
1 'polypeptide(L)' 'MLFTVIGLLDFIVSLSLLLLNFLLFMTLSYHKEYNTGIYRIFRHMCVASTIQLIPFLIGGVVTMTGSPLNEHVERVSSE' A
#
# COMPACT_ATOMS: atom_id res chain seq x y z
N MET A 1 -1.93 23.15 2.76
CA MET A 1 -2.98 22.86 1.74
C MET A 1 -2.50 21.84 0.72
N LEU A 2 -1.43 22.11 -0.05
CA LEU A 2 -0.92 21.18 -1.08
C LEU A 2 -0.57 19.78 -0.52
N PHE A 3 0.17 19.71 0.58
CA PHE A 3 0.53 18.43 1.23
C PHE A 3 -0.70 17.62 1.68
N THR A 4 -1.72 18.30 2.20
CA THR A 4 -2.97 17.66 2.60
C THR A 4 -3.71 17.05 1.41
N VAL A 5 -3.72 17.71 0.25
CA VAL A 5 -4.34 17.20 -0.98
C VAL A 5 -3.58 15.99 -1.51
N ILE A 6 -2.24 16.04 -1.50
CA ILE A 6 -1.38 14.92 -1.92
C ILE A 6 -1.60 13.71 -1.02
N GLY A 7 -1.57 13.90 0.30
CA GLY A 7 -1.81 12.82 1.26
C GLY A 7 -3.21 12.21 1.15
N LEU A 8 -4.23 13.02 0.85
CA LEU A 8 -5.59 12.52 0.61
C LEU A 8 -5.67 11.67 -0.67
N LEU A 9 -5.05 12.12 -1.76
CA LEU A 9 -4.98 11.37 -3.02
C LEU A 9 -4.25 10.04 -2.83
N ASP A 10 -3.10 10.05 -2.16
CA ASP A 10 -2.33 8.83 -1.86
C ASP A 10 -3.13 7.87 -0.98
N PHE A 11 -3.88 8.38 -0.01
CA PHE A 11 -4.75 7.56 0.83
C PHE A 11 -5.89 6.90 0.03
N ILE A 12 -6.59 7.65 -0.83
CA ILE A 12 -7.70 7.13 -1.65
C ILE A 12 -7.20 6.08 -2.65
N VAL A 13 -6.08 6.37 -3.32
CA VAL A 13 -5.48 5.45 -4.30
C VAL A 13 -5.01 4.17 -3.60
N SER A 14 -4.31 4.29 -2.48
CA SER A 14 -3.88 3.14 -1.69
C SER A 14 -5.07 2.31 -1.21
N LEU A 15 -6.13 2.94 -0.70
CA LEU A 15 -7.32 2.21 -0.26
C LEU A 15 -7.98 1.43 -1.42
N SER A 16 -8.09 2.06 -2.59
CA SER A 16 -8.68 1.43 -3.78
C SER A 16 -7.87 0.23 -4.27
N LEU A 17 -6.54 0.37 -4.30
CA LEU A 17 -5.63 -0.71 -4.68
C LEU A 17 -5.62 -1.86 -3.65
N LEU A 18 -5.77 -1.56 -2.37
CA LEU A 18 -5.88 -2.56 -1.31
C LEU A 18 -7.15 -3.40 -1.47
N LEU A 19 -8.27 -2.72 -1.75
CA LEU A 19 -9.56 -3.36 -1.96
C LEU A 19 -9.54 -4.26 -3.20
N LEU A 20 -8.93 -3.78 -4.29
CA LEU A 20 -8.79 -4.55 -5.52
C LEU A 20 -7.92 -5.80 -5.31
N ASN A 21 -6.76 -5.66 -4.62
CA ASN A 21 -5.89 -6.79 -4.31
C ASN A 21 -6.57 -7.82 -3.40
N PHE A 22 -7.35 -7.37 -2.41
CA PHE A 22 -8.12 -8.25 -1.54
C PHE A 22 -9.20 -9.02 -2.32
N LEU A 23 -9.92 -8.34 -3.22
CA LEU A 23 -10.92 -8.97 -4.08
C LEU A 23 -10.28 -10.04 -4.99
N LEU A 24 -9.16 -9.70 -5.62
CA LEU A 24 -8.38 -10.62 -6.47
C LEU A 24 -7.93 -11.83 -5.66
N PHE A 25 -7.39 -11.62 -4.47
CA PHE A 25 -6.97 -12.71 -3.58
C PHE A 25 -8.13 -13.62 -3.17
N MET A 26 -9.30 -13.05 -2.88
CA MET A 26 -10.52 -13.82 -2.57
C MET A 26 -11.01 -14.62 -3.78
N THR A 27 -11.07 -14.02 -4.96
CA THR A 27 -11.44 -14.72 -6.20
C THR A 27 -10.49 -15.88 -6.52
N LEU A 28 -9.18 -15.63 -6.39
CA LEU A 28 -8.14 -16.65 -6.57
C LEU A 28 -8.24 -17.78 -5.53
N SER A 29 -8.64 -17.45 -4.29
CA SER A 29 -8.78 -18.44 -3.20
C SER A 29 -10.08 -19.26 -3.30
N TYR A 30 -11.15 -18.66 -3.83
CA TYR A 30 -12.45 -19.30 -3.99
C TYR A 30 -12.46 -20.29 -5.15
N HIS A 31 -11.89 -19.93 -6.31
CA HIS A 31 -11.75 -20.85 -7.44
C HIS A 31 -10.48 -21.69 -7.34
N LYS A 32 -10.56 -22.76 -6.54
CA LYS A 32 -9.51 -23.77 -6.34
C LYS A 32 -9.13 -24.54 -7.63
N GLU A 33 -9.93 -24.41 -8.67
CA GLU A 33 -9.80 -25.11 -9.96
C GLU A 33 -8.66 -24.56 -10.82
N TYR A 34 -8.17 -23.34 -10.55
CA TYR A 34 -7.06 -22.74 -11.27
C TYR A 34 -5.70 -23.03 -10.64
N ASN A 35 -5.44 -24.30 -10.31
CA ASN A 35 -4.18 -24.74 -9.71
C ASN A 35 -3.04 -24.83 -10.75
N THR A 36 -2.84 -23.76 -11.52
CA THR A 36 -1.73 -23.63 -12.48
C THR A 36 -0.67 -22.67 -11.92
N GLY A 37 0.60 -22.86 -12.27
CA GLY A 37 1.73 -22.08 -11.71
C GLY A 37 1.55 -20.55 -11.80
N ILE A 38 0.78 -20.07 -12.78
CA ILE A 38 0.42 -18.67 -12.97
C ILE A 38 -0.35 -18.11 -11.77
N TYR A 39 -1.29 -18.87 -11.19
CA TYR A 39 -2.06 -18.43 -10.02
C TYR A 39 -1.18 -18.29 -8.77
N ARG A 40 -0.11 -19.09 -8.67
CA ARG A 40 0.88 -18.96 -7.59
C ARG A 40 1.63 -17.62 -7.71
N ILE A 41 2.03 -17.23 -8.92
CA ILE A 41 2.67 -15.94 -9.19
C ILE A 41 1.72 -14.78 -8.86
N PHE A 42 0.47 -14.85 -9.31
CA PHE A 42 -0.55 -13.84 -9.00
C PHE A 42 -0.78 -13.69 -7.49
N ARG A 43 -0.85 -14.79 -6.75
CA ARG A 43 -0.97 -14.76 -5.30
C ARG A 43 0.23 -14.09 -4.63
N HIS A 44 1.45 -14.38 -5.08
CA HIS A 44 2.65 -13.71 -4.58
C HIS A 44 2.69 -12.23 -4.93
N MET A 45 2.26 -11.83 -6.14
CA MET A 45 2.13 -10.41 -6.52
C MET A 45 1.11 -9.67 -5.65
N CYS A 46 -0.06 -10.25 -5.38
CA CYS A 46 -1.04 -9.64 -4.48
C CYS A 46 -0.51 -9.47 -3.05
N VAL A 47 0.23 -10.45 -2.53
CA VAL A 47 0.85 -10.35 -1.21
C VAL A 47 1.93 -9.26 -1.19
N ALA A 48 2.80 -9.22 -2.21
CA ALA A 48 3.82 -8.18 -2.33
C ALA A 48 3.21 -6.78 -2.44
N SER A 49 2.14 -6.62 -3.24
CA SER A 49 1.41 -5.37 -3.38
C SER A 49 0.76 -4.95 -2.05
N THR A 50 0.19 -5.89 -1.30
CA THR A 50 -0.39 -5.62 0.01
C THR A 50 0.67 -5.16 1.01
N ILE A 51 1.84 -5.81 1.04
CA ILE A 51 2.97 -5.42 1.90
C ILE A 51 3.48 -4.03 1.52
N GLN A 52 3.60 -3.73 0.22
CA GLN A 52 4.07 -2.44 -0.27
C GLN A 52 3.06 -1.32 -0.02
N LEU A 53 1.76 -1.61 0.00
CA LEU A 53 0.74 -0.61 0.29
C LEU A 53 0.75 -0.11 1.74
N ILE A 54 1.19 -0.92 2.71
CA ILE A 54 1.26 -0.54 4.13
C ILE A 54 2.12 0.73 4.35
N PRO A 55 3.39 0.79 3.90
CA PRO A 55 4.20 2.00 4.04
C PRO A 55 3.66 3.19 3.24
N PHE A 56 2.98 2.97 2.10
CA PHE A 56 2.30 4.06 1.38
C PHE A 56 1.13 4.65 2.18
N LEU A 57 0.36 3.80 2.86
CA LEU A 57 -0.72 4.23 3.74
C LEU A 57 -0.20 5.04 4.93
N ILE A 58 0.89 4.57 5.55
CA ILE A 58 1.58 5.29 6.62
C ILE A 58 2.13 6.63 6.09
N GLY A 59 2.77 6.62 4.93
CA GLY A 59 3.30 7.83 4.27
C GLY A 59 2.22 8.86 3.97
N GLY A 60 1.04 8.43 3.50
CA GLY A 60 -0.11 9.30 3.27
C GLY A 60 -0.61 9.96 4.57
N VAL A 61 -0.75 9.18 5.65
CA VAL A 61 -1.17 9.70 6.97
C VAL A 61 -0.13 10.67 7.56
N VAL A 62 1.15 10.36 7.43
CA VAL A 62 2.27 11.24 7.84
C VAL A 62 2.24 12.55 7.06
N THR A 63 2.00 12.48 5.75
CA THR A 63 1.91 13.66 4.88
C THR A 63 0.69 14.53 5.22
N MET A 64 -0.43 13.92 5.63
CA MET A 64 -1.64 14.63 6.08
C MET A 64 -1.48 15.31 7.44
N THR A 65 -0.76 14.68 8.38
CA THR A 65 -0.53 15.22 9.72
C THR A 65 0.52 16.34 9.74
N GLY A 66 1.17 16.61 8.61
CA GLY A 66 2.07 17.75 8.45
C GLY A 66 3.37 17.61 9.25
N SER A 67 3.65 16.43 9.81
CA SER A 67 4.97 16.06 10.34
C SER A 67 5.71 15.37 9.20
N PRO A 68 6.41 16.09 8.32
CA PRO A 68 7.26 15.42 7.36
C PRO A 68 8.24 14.57 8.17
N LEU A 69 8.34 13.29 7.87
CA LEU A 69 9.40 12.41 8.36
C LEU A 69 10.80 13.02 8.19
N ASN A 70 10.94 14.08 7.39
CA ASN A 70 12.08 14.97 7.36
C ASN A 70 12.56 15.42 8.76
N GLU A 71 11.69 15.81 9.69
CA GLU A 71 12.14 16.20 11.05
C GLU A 71 12.71 15.03 11.87
N HIS A 72 12.39 13.78 11.53
CA HIS A 72 12.93 12.59 12.21
C HIS A 72 14.16 12.02 11.48
N VAL A 73 14.18 12.07 10.14
CA VAL A 73 15.34 11.68 9.32
C VAL A 73 16.50 12.67 9.49
N GLU A 74 16.21 13.97 9.60
CA GLU A 74 17.22 15.01 9.82
C GLU A 74 17.81 14.94 11.25
N ARG A 75 17.05 14.42 12.21
CA ARG A 75 17.51 14.11 13.57
C ARG A 75 18.42 12.89 13.63
N VAL A 76 18.11 11.83 12.89
CA VAL A 76 18.94 10.61 12.79
C VAL A 76 20.20 10.84 11.95
N SER A 77 20.18 11.78 11.00
CA SER A 77 21.36 12.17 10.20
C SER A 77 22.30 13.15 10.92
N SER A 78 21.91 13.69 12.08
CA SER A 78 22.74 14.61 12.88
C SER A 78 23.41 13.93 14.09
N GLU A 79 23.37 12.59 14.18
CA GLU A 79 24.17 11.78 15.11
C GLU A 79 25.32 11.05 14.40
#